data_AF-A0A1I3SZT1-F1
#
_entry.id   AF-A0A1I3SZT1-F1
#
_cell.length_a   1.000
_cell.length_b   1.000
_cell.length_c   1.000
_cell.angle_alpha   90.00
_cell.angle_beta   90.00
_cell.angle_gamma   90.00
#
_symmetry.space_group_name_H-M   'P 1'
#
loop_
_entity.id
_entity.type
_entity.pdbx_description
1 polymer ?
#
loop_
_entity_poly.entity_id
_entity_poly.type
_entity_poly.pdbx_seq_one_letter_code
_entity_poly.pdbx_strand_id
1 'polypeptide(L)'
;MSLAIYHRTTQRTKKLYIGNLIDNGAKNAKITVLRDVFGKELKGARIKAPLDHHAMYIKIDRKFKNKMLEAPAEEIEEMMRKAQSRRIQRIVDRLAKMLEAGAACPKA
;
A
#
# COMPACT_ATOMS: atom_id res chain seq x y z
N MET A 1 14.34 0.15 -8.83
CA MET A 1 13.86 0.51 -7.48
C MET A 1 13.00 1.75 -7.59
N SER A 2 11.81 1.74 -7.00
CA SER A 2 10.95 2.94 -6.94
C SER A 2 10.77 3.37 -5.49
N LEU A 3 10.77 4.68 -5.25
CA LEU A 3 10.38 5.24 -3.97
C LEU A 3 8.89 4.96 -3.74
N ALA A 4 8.53 4.44 -2.56
CA ALA A 4 7.17 4.08 -2.24
C ALA A 4 6.88 4.25 -0.74
N ILE A 5 5.60 4.45 -0.43
CA ILE A 5 5.05 4.23 0.92
C ILE A 5 4.41 2.86 0.92
N TYR A 6 4.86 1.99 1.80
CA TYR A 6 4.26 0.70 2.08
C TYR A 6 3.45 0.79 3.35
N HIS A 7 2.21 0.29 3.31
CA HIS A 7 1.32 0.22 4.45
C HIS A 7 0.71 -1.17 4.53
N ARG A 8 0.75 -1.78 5.71
CA ARG A 8 0.07 -3.04 5.99
C ARG A 8 -0.57 -2.99 7.35
N THR A 9 -1.85 -3.31 7.40
CA THR A 9 -2.63 -3.33 8.64
C THR A 9 -3.37 -4.66 8.77
N THR A 10 -3.15 -5.31 9.90
CA THR A 10 -3.76 -6.57 10.32
C THR A 10 -4.20 -6.41 11.78
N GLN A 11 -5.01 -7.34 12.29
CA GLN A 11 -5.42 -7.32 13.71
C GLN A 11 -4.23 -7.30 14.69
N ARG A 12 -3.08 -7.88 14.30
CA ARG A 12 -1.89 -8.02 15.18
C ARG A 12 -0.77 -7.03 14.86
N THR A 13 -0.68 -6.58 13.62
CA THR A 13 0.46 -5.77 13.16
C THR A 13 0.02 -4.63 12.27
N LYS A 14 0.62 -3.47 12.53
CA LYS A 14 0.52 -2.27 11.71
C LYS A 14 1.94 -1.87 11.30
N LYS A 15 2.16 -1.69 10.01
CA LYS A 15 3.45 -1.37 9.40
C LYS A 15 3.27 -0.22 8.43
N LEU A 16 4.11 0.80 8.53
CA LEU A 16 4.12 1.91 7.59
C LEU A 16 5.57 2.34 7.34
N TYR A 17 6.04 2.07 6.13
CA TYR A 17 7.42 2.31 5.73
C TYR A 17 7.45 3.25 4.53
N ILE A 18 8.35 4.24 4.59
CA ILE A 18 8.73 5.04 3.43
C ILE A 18 10.09 4.52 2.99
N GLY A 19 10.21 4.08 1.74
CA GLY A 19 11.42 3.40 1.32
C GLY A 19 11.54 3.15 -0.17
N ASN A 20 12.69 2.59 -0.56
CA ASN A 20 12.87 2.07 -1.90
C ASN A 20 12.30 0.66 -1.95
N LEU A 21 11.30 0.47 -2.80
CA LEU A 21 10.61 -0.80 -2.99
C LEU A 21 11.01 -1.43 -4.32
N ILE A 22 11.27 -2.74 -4.27
CA ILE A 22 11.37 -3.63 -5.42
C ILE A 22 10.25 -4.65 -5.31
N ASP A 23 9.37 -4.63 -6.30
CA ASP A 23 8.36 -5.66 -6.53
C ASP A 23 8.72 -6.39 -7.83
N ASN A 24 9.07 -7.67 -7.70
CA ASN A 24 9.42 -8.53 -8.82
C ASN A 24 8.26 -9.49 -9.17
N GLY A 25 7.02 -9.20 -8.73
CA GLY A 25 5.88 -10.10 -8.88
C GLY A 25 5.91 -11.29 -7.91
N ALA A 26 6.76 -11.23 -6.89
CA ALA A 26 6.84 -12.25 -5.84
C ALA A 26 5.82 -11.97 -4.72
N LYS A 27 5.54 -12.97 -3.87
CA LYS A 27 4.66 -12.80 -2.68
C LYS A 27 5.14 -11.72 -1.70
N ASN A 28 6.42 -11.33 -1.78
CA ASN A 28 7.03 -10.33 -0.92
C ASN A 28 7.78 -9.29 -1.75
N ALA A 29 7.60 -8.02 -1.40
CA ALA A 29 8.44 -6.93 -1.86
C ALA A 29 9.73 -6.87 -1.03
N LYS A 30 10.83 -6.41 -1.65
CA LYS A 30 12.03 -6.00 -0.93
C LYS A 30 11.96 -4.51 -0.68
N ILE A 31 12.02 -4.08 0.58
CA ILE A 31 11.96 -2.68 0.98
C ILE A 31 13.28 -2.30 1.64
N THR A 32 13.90 -1.23 1.18
CA THR A 32 14.96 -0.54 1.92
C THR A 32 14.34 0.65 2.61
N VAL A 33 14.27 0.60 3.94
CA VAL A 33 13.59 1.61 4.77
C VAL A 33 14.37 2.92 4.72
N LEU A 34 13.69 4.01 4.39
CA LEU A 34 14.20 5.38 4.56
C LEU A 34 13.66 6.00 5.85
N ARG A 35 12.41 5.67 6.20
CA ARG A 35 11.77 6.02 7.46
C ARG A 35 10.74 4.94 7.81
N ASP A 36 10.80 4.44 9.04
CA ASP A 36 9.69 3.71 9.66
C ASP A 36 8.85 4.72 10.45
N VAL A 37 7.58 4.85 10.08
CA VAL A 37 6.69 5.83 10.69
C VAL A 37 6.25 5.41 12.10
N PHE A 38 6.28 4.11 12.42
CA PHE A 38 6.01 3.62 13.77
C PHE A 38 7.30 3.38 14.59
N GLY A 39 8.47 3.65 14.02
CA GLY A 39 9.75 3.66 14.72
C GLY A 39 10.29 2.29 15.16
N LYS A 40 9.86 1.18 14.55
CA LYS A 40 10.34 -0.17 14.91
C LYS A 40 11.63 -0.56 14.18
N GLU A 41 11.79 -0.09 12.95
CA GLU A 41 12.88 -0.48 12.06
C GLU A 41 13.84 0.70 11.83
N LEU A 42 15.14 0.39 11.75
CA LEU A 42 16.19 1.39 11.53
C LEU A 42 16.21 1.87 10.08
N LYS A 43 16.63 3.13 9.88
CA LYS A 43 16.91 3.67 8.54
C LYS A 43 18.00 2.84 7.86
N GLY A 44 17.76 2.44 6.61
CA GLY A 44 18.63 1.57 5.83
C GLY A 44 18.33 0.08 5.99
N ALA A 45 17.44 -0.32 6.92
CA ALA A 45 17.05 -1.72 7.09
C ALA A 45 16.46 -2.29 5.79
N ARG A 46 16.84 -3.53 5.48
CA ARG A 46 16.35 -4.28 4.32
C ARG A 46 15.32 -5.30 4.78
N ILE A 47 14.06 -5.06 4.42
CA ILE A 47 12.93 -5.84 4.89
C ILE A 47 12.30 -6.59 3.73
N LYS A 48 11.91 -7.84 3.96
CA LYS A 48 10.97 -8.57 3.08
C LYS A 48 9.56 -8.33 3.59
N ALA A 49 8.77 -7.59 2.82
CA ALA A 49 7.43 -7.18 3.20
C ALA A 49 6.37 -7.93 2.36
N PRO A 50 5.35 -8.55 2.99
CA PRO A 50 4.30 -9.24 2.25
C PRO A 50 3.52 -8.31 1.32
N LEU A 51 3.19 -8.81 0.13
CA LEU A 51 2.26 -8.18 -0.81
C LEU A 51 0.96 -9.01 -0.85
N ASP A 52 0.24 -9.01 0.27
CA ASP A 52 -1.08 -9.64 0.42
C ASP A 52 -2.21 -8.61 0.32
N HIS A 53 -3.47 -9.05 0.48
CA HIS A 53 -4.64 -8.16 0.43
C HIS A 53 -4.72 -7.17 1.61
N HIS A 54 -3.93 -7.38 2.67
CA HIS A 54 -3.77 -6.44 3.78
C HIS A 54 -2.69 -5.39 3.53
N ALA A 55 -1.89 -5.56 2.48
CA ALA A 55 -0.80 -4.69 2.11
C ALA A 55 -1.16 -3.80 0.92
N MET A 56 -0.66 -2.58 0.97
CA MET A 56 -0.74 -1.63 -0.12
C MET A 56 0.57 -0.87 -0.19
N TYR A 57 1.00 -0.55 -1.40
CA TYR A 57 2.04 0.45 -1.59
C TYR A 57 1.63 1.47 -2.63
N ILE A 58 2.13 2.69 -2.47
CA ILE A 58 1.94 3.79 -3.39
C ILE A 58 3.31 4.29 -3.79
N LYS A 59 3.57 4.37 -5.10
CA LYS A 59 4.80 4.96 -5.63
C LYS A 59 4.77 6.46 -5.36
N ILE A 60 5.87 6.99 -4.84
CA ILE A 60 6.05 8.41 -4.60
C ILE A 60 6.96 8.96 -5.69
N ASP A 61 6.58 10.08 -6.28
CA ASP A 61 7.47 10.85 -7.15
C ASP A 61 8.60 11.47 -6.32
N ARG A 62 9.81 11.54 -6.89
CA ARG A 62 11.02 12.03 -6.19
C ARG A 62 10.83 13.44 -5.64
N LYS A 63 10.04 14.30 -6.31
CA LYS A 63 9.73 15.66 -5.87
C LYS A 63 8.99 15.72 -4.52
N PHE A 64 8.22 14.68 -4.19
CA PHE A 64 7.49 14.61 -2.92
C PHE A 64 8.24 13.85 -1.82
N LYS A 65 9.46 13.37 -2.12
CA LYS A 65 10.26 12.58 -1.17
C LYS A 65 10.47 13.30 0.15
N ASN A 66 11.00 14.53 0.14
CA ASN A 66 11.34 15.25 1.36
C ASN A 66 10.08 15.57 2.17
N LYS A 67 9.02 16.03 1.49
CA LYS A 67 7.71 16.26 2.10
C LYS A 67 7.20 15.02 2.85
N MET A 68 7.27 13.83 2.23
CA MET A 68 6.82 12.59 2.86
C MET A 68 7.75 12.14 4.00
N LEU A 69 9.05 12.38 3.90
CA LEU A 69 10.00 12.04 4.97
C LEU A 69 9.84 12.93 6.20
N GLU A 70 9.40 14.18 6.04
CA GLU A 70 9.19 15.15 7.13
C GLU A 70 7.75 15.15 7.67
N ALA A 71 6.77 14.67 6.89
CA ALA A 71 5.36 14.72 7.27
C ALA A 71 5.06 13.96 8.59
N PRO A 72 4.09 14.43 9.38
CA PRO A 72 3.61 13.73 10.57
C PRO A 72 3.12 12.30 10.24
N ALA A 73 3.27 11.39 11.20
CA ALA A 73 2.83 10.00 11.04
C ALA A 73 1.34 9.89 10.70
N GLU A 74 0.53 10.71 11.37
CA GLU A 74 -0.93 10.75 11.24
C GLU A 74 -1.37 11.14 9.82
N GLU A 75 -0.75 12.16 9.22
CA GLU A 75 -1.06 12.59 7.85
C GLU A 75 -0.77 11.48 6.84
N ILE A 76 0.38 10.80 6.98
CA ILE A 76 0.78 9.73 6.08
C ILE A 76 -0.15 8.53 6.22
N GLU A 77 -0.52 8.19 7.46
CA GLU A 77 -1.47 7.12 7.73
C GLU A 77 -2.85 7.44 7.13
N GLU A 78 -3.37 8.65 7.36
CA GLU A 78 -4.66 9.06 6.84
C GLU A 78 -4.68 9.02 5.31
N MET A 79 -3.61 9.49 4.67
CA MET A 79 -3.45 9.41 3.21
C MET A 79 -3.48 7.95 2.72
N MET A 80 -2.74 7.06 3.38
CA MET A 80 -2.71 5.63 3.02
C MET A 80 -4.07 4.96 3.25
N ARG A 81 -4.77 5.32 4.33
CA ARG A 81 -6.13 4.83 4.63
C ARG A 81 -7.12 5.28 3.56
N LYS A 82 -7.12 6.56 3.19
CA LYS A 82 -7.96 7.09 2.10
C LYS A 82 -7.68 6.39 0.77
N ALA A 83 -6.40 6.15 0.45
CA ALA A 83 -6.01 5.44 -0.76
C ALA A 83 -6.48 3.98 -0.76
N GLN A 84 -6.38 3.30 0.38
CA GLN A 84 -6.88 1.93 0.55
C GLN A 84 -8.40 1.87 0.38
N SER A 85 -9.16 2.76 1.02
CA SER A 85 -10.61 2.84 0.85
C SER A 85 -11.01 3.07 -0.61
N ARG A 86 -10.34 4.00 -1.32
CA ARG A 86 -10.59 4.24 -2.76
C ARG A 86 -10.25 3.03 -3.64
N ARG A 87 -9.26 2.23 -3.27
CA ARG A 87 -8.92 0.99 -3.99
C ARG A 87 -10.00 -0.07 -3.77
N ILE A 88 -10.44 -0.24 -2.53
CA ILE A 88 -11.50 -1.18 -2.17
C ILE A 88 -12.80 -0.80 -2.88
N GLN A 89 -13.20 0.48 -2.82
CA GLN A 89 -14.41 0.96 -3.49
C GLN A 89 -14.40 0.62 -4.98
N ARG A 90 -13.30 0.90 -5.70
CA ARG A 90 -13.17 0.55 -7.12
C ARG A 90 -13.27 -0.94 -7.40
N ILE A 91 -12.79 -1.79 -6.49
CA ILE A 91 -12.93 -3.24 -6.60
C ILE A 91 -14.38 -3.64 -6.40
N VAL A 92 -15.05 -3.10 -5.37
CA VAL A 92 -16.47 -3.35 -5.10
C VAL A 92 -17.33 -2.92 -6.28
N ASP A 93 -17.12 -1.71 -6.81
CA ASP A 93 -17.88 -1.20 -7.97
C ASP A 93 -17.69 -2.09 -9.21
N ARG A 94 -16.47 -2.61 -9.43
CA ARG A 94 -16.19 -3.53 -10.53
C ARG A 94 -16.90 -4.87 -10.35
N LEU A 95 -16.91 -5.40 -9.12
CA LEU A 95 -17.61 -6.64 -8.80
C LEU A 95 -19.13 -6.46 -8.93
N ALA A 96 -19.69 -5.34 -8.47
CA ALA A 96 -21.11 -5.03 -8.62
C ALA A 96 -21.52 -5.00 -10.09
N LYS A 97 -20.76 -4.31 -10.96
CA LYS A 97 -20.99 -4.30 -12.41
C LYS A 97 -20.92 -5.69 -13.03
N MET A 98 -19.99 -6.55 -12.58
CA MET A 98 -19.89 -7.92 -13.08
C MET A 98 -21.09 -8.77 -12.64
N LEU A 99 -21.61 -8.57 -11.43
CA LEU A 99 -22.80 -9.25 -10.94
C LEU A 99 -24.07 -8.81 -11.67
N GLU A 100 -24.23 -7.51 -11.92
CA GLU A 100 -25.33 -6.97 -12.73
C GLU A 100 -25.27 -7.49 -14.18
N ALA A 101 -24.08 -7.51 -14.79
CA ALA A 101 -23.88 -8.07 -16.12
C ALA A 101 -24.10 -9.60 -16.17
N GLY A 102 -23.73 -10.32 -15.10
CA GLY A 102 -23.96 -11.76 -14.96
C GLY A 102 -25.43 -12.11 -14.70
N ALA A 103 -26.18 -11.25 -14.00
CA ALA A 103 -27.62 -11.36 -13.82
C ALA A 103 -28.40 -11.08 -15.12
N ALA A 104 -27.81 -10.32 -16.04
CA ALA A 104 -28.38 -10.00 -17.36
C ALA A 104 -28.19 -11.11 -18.42
N CYS A 105 -27.67 -12.29 -18.06
CA CYS A 105 -27.59 -13.43 -18.97
C CYS A 105 -28.81 -14.36 -18.72
N PRO A 106 -29.93 -14.22 -19.46
CA PRO A 106 -30.97 -15.24 -19.42
C PRO A 106 -30.38 -16.51 -20.02
N LYS A 107 -30.55 -17.63 -19.32
CA LYS A 107 -30.28 -18.96 -19.89
C LYS A 107 -31.06 -19.08 -21.20
N ALA A 108 -30.32 -19.26 -22.30
CA ALA A 108 -30.88 -19.72 -23.57
C ALA A 108 -31.31 -21.19 -23.45
#